data_AF-A0A4Q3ID14-F1
#
_entry.id   AF-A0A4Q3ID14-F1
#
_cell.length_a   1.000
_cell.length_b   1.000
_cell.length_c   1.000
_cell.angle_alpha   90.00
_cell.angle_beta   90.00
_cell.angle_gamma   90.00
#
_symmetry.space_group_name_H-M   'P 1'
#
loop_
_entity.id
_entity.type
_entity.pdbx_description
1 polymer ?
#
loop_
_entity_poly.entity_id
_entity_poly.type
_entity_poly.pdbx_seq_one_letter_code
_entity_poly.pdbx_strand_id
1 'polypeptide(L)'
;SGRRTRSLFVPGHLGIAAKGLDYQGASAPAKAALKVFSDQVAQLSPVAYQLQGYTSNRVIFNAVISRLGQAISGEGSLDEAYKRMESDIAQQIAERKK
;
A
#
# COMPACT_ATOMS: atom_id res chain seq x y z
N SER A 1 28.95 17.69 8.30
CA SER A 1 28.10 16.88 9.20
C SER A 1 26.88 16.41 8.42
N GLY A 2 26.82 15.13 8.06
CA GLY A 2 25.78 14.57 7.20
C GLY A 2 24.44 14.47 7.92
N ARG A 3 23.46 15.31 7.55
CA ARG A 3 22.09 15.19 8.03
C ARG A 3 21.39 14.13 7.18
N ARG A 4 21.51 12.86 7.61
CA ARG A 4 20.68 11.77 7.08
C ARG A 4 19.23 12.17 7.29
N THR A 5 18.50 12.43 6.19
CA THR A 5 17.05 12.54 6.20
C THR A 5 16.54 11.22 6.79
N ARG A 6 16.05 11.26 8.03
CA ARG A 6 15.44 10.08 8.66
C ARG A 6 14.27 9.74 7.74
N SER A 7 14.37 8.63 7.02
CA SER A 7 13.25 8.08 6.26
C SER A 7 12.03 8.11 7.16
N LEU A 8 10.94 8.73 6.72
CA LEU A 8 9.66 8.73 7.42
C LEU A 8 9.12 7.31 7.32
N PHE A 9 9.68 6.42 8.14
CA PHE A 9 9.34 5.02 8.17
C PHE A 9 7.99 4.91 8.84
N VAL A 10 6.99 4.43 8.09
CA VAL A 10 5.71 4.06 8.70
C VAL A 10 5.90 2.68 9.34
N PRO A 11 5.86 2.57 10.68
CA PRO A 11 6.13 1.29 11.33
C PRO A 11 5.04 0.28 10.99
N GLY A 12 5.42 -0.91 10.53
CA GLY A 12 4.48 -2.02 10.31
C GLY A 12 3.85 -2.56 11.60
N HIS A 13 4.29 -2.07 12.77
CA HIS A 13 3.72 -2.42 14.07
C HIS A 13 2.63 -1.41 14.46
N LEU A 14 1.37 -1.86 14.38
CA LEU A 14 0.13 -1.13 14.67
C LEU A 14 0.19 -0.24 15.93
N GLY A 15 0.87 -0.72 16.99
CA GLY A 15 0.97 -0.02 18.27
C GLY A 15 1.71 1.34 18.22
N ILE A 16 2.47 1.62 17.16
CA ILE A 16 3.17 2.91 17.00
C ILE A 16 2.29 3.90 16.21
N ALA A 17 1.55 3.43 15.20
CA ALA A 17 0.61 4.27 14.45
C ALA A 17 -0.49 4.84 15.33
N ALA A 18 -0.99 4.05 16.29
CA ALA A 18 -2.03 4.45 17.24
C ALA A 18 -1.61 5.57 18.22
N LYS A 19 -0.30 5.80 18.41
CA LYS A 19 0.21 6.82 19.35
C LYS A 19 0.31 8.23 18.75
N GLY A 20 -0.07 8.41 17.49
CA GLY A 20 0.08 9.69 16.79
C GLY A 20 1.55 9.92 16.46
N LEU A 21 1.97 9.51 15.27
CA LEU A 21 3.32 9.77 14.78
C LEU A 21 3.42 11.23 14.34
N ASP A 22 4.19 12.04 15.07
CA ASP A 22 4.55 13.38 14.63
C ASP A 22 5.72 13.28 13.65
N TYR A 23 5.38 13.30 12.36
CA TYR A 23 6.34 13.29 11.27
C TYR A 23 6.99 14.67 11.13
N GLN A 24 7.98 14.92 11.99
CA GLN A 24 8.81 16.13 11.99
C GLN A 24 9.45 16.34 10.62
N GLY A 25 9.21 17.51 10.02
CA GLY A 25 9.72 17.87 8.68
C GLY A 25 8.85 17.41 7.49
N ALA A 26 7.73 16.73 7.70
CA ALA A 26 6.78 16.42 6.63
C ALA A 26 5.95 17.66 6.23
N SER A 27 5.71 17.82 4.92
CA SER A 27 4.78 18.84 4.41
C SER A 27 3.35 18.57 4.90
N ALA A 28 2.48 19.59 4.89
CA ALA A 28 1.09 19.42 5.31
C ALA A 28 0.35 18.30 4.53
N PRO A 29 0.50 18.17 3.19
CA PRO A 29 -0.08 17.05 2.45
C PRO A 29 0.48 15.68 2.89
N ALA A 30 1.78 15.59 3.15
CA ALA A 30 2.41 14.35 3.60
C ALA A 30 1.89 13.95 4.99
N LYS A 31 1.73 14.90 5.92
CA LYS A 31 1.12 14.63 7.23
C LYS A 31 -0.33 14.14 7.10
N ALA A 32 -1.13 14.75 6.22
CA ALA A 32 -2.50 14.32 5.96
C ALA A 32 -2.56 12.88 5.41
N ALA A 33 -1.72 12.56 4.41
CA ALA A 33 -1.63 11.21 3.86
C ALA A 33 -1.19 10.17 4.90
N LEU A 34 -0.22 10.50 5.74
CA LEU A 34 0.27 9.63 6.81
C LEU A 34 -0.78 9.41 7.90
N LYS A 35 -1.62 10.41 8.19
CA LYS A 35 -2.77 10.25 9.09
C LYS A 35 -3.79 9.28 8.51
N VAL A 36 -4.23 9.49 7.25
CA VAL A 36 -5.17 8.58 6.58
C VAL A 36 -4.63 7.16 6.55
N PHE A 37 -3.35 6.99 6.20
CA PHE A 37 -2.70 5.68 6.25
C PHE A 37 -2.79 5.07 7.64
N SER A 38 -2.40 5.81 8.69
CA SER A 38 -2.37 5.33 10.09
C SER A 38 -3.77 4.93 10.59
N ASP A 39 -4.80 5.70 10.24
CA ASP A 39 -6.19 5.41 10.60
C ASP A 39 -6.68 4.11 9.93
N GLN A 40 -6.25 3.85 8.69
CA GLN A 40 -6.63 2.66 7.92
C GLN A 40 -5.90 1.38 8.36
N VAL A 41 -4.71 1.48 8.96
CA VAL A 41 -3.98 0.29 9.43
C VAL A 41 -4.77 -0.47 10.51
N ALA A 42 -5.52 0.25 11.35
CA ALA A 42 -6.40 -0.37 12.35
C ALA A 42 -7.58 -1.16 11.76
N GLN A 43 -7.91 -0.92 10.48
CA GLN A 43 -9.00 -1.58 9.76
C GLN A 43 -8.53 -2.72 8.85
N LEU A 44 -7.25 -3.09 8.90
CA LEU A 44 -6.73 -4.18 8.08
C LEU A 44 -7.49 -5.49 8.38
N SER A 45 -8.05 -6.07 7.32
CA SER A 45 -8.70 -7.37 7.40
C SER A 45 -7.68 -8.45 7.84
N PRO A 46 -8.10 -9.44 8.64
CA PRO A 46 -7.26 -10.59 8.98
C PRO A 46 -6.63 -11.28 7.76
N VAL A 47 -7.31 -11.25 6.60
CA VAL A 47 -6.78 -11.81 5.34
C VAL A 47 -5.52 -11.09 4.85
N ALA A 48 -5.36 -9.79 5.16
CA ALA A 48 -4.20 -9.01 4.77
C ALA A 48 -2.91 -9.53 5.43
N TYR A 49 -3.01 -10.12 6.64
CA TYR A 49 -1.86 -10.77 7.27
C TYR A 49 -1.41 -12.03 6.52
N GLN A 50 -2.32 -12.72 5.82
CA GLN A 50 -1.95 -13.89 5.01
C GLN A 50 -1.05 -13.50 3.83
N LEU A 51 -1.15 -12.26 3.32
CA LEU A 51 -0.27 -11.76 2.27
C LEU A 51 1.19 -11.62 2.74
N GLN A 52 1.47 -11.49 4.03
CA GLN A 52 2.85 -11.34 4.53
C GLN A 52 3.69 -12.60 4.31
N GLY A 53 3.06 -13.78 4.29
CA GLY A 53 3.71 -15.08 4.03
C GLY A 53 3.42 -15.66 2.63
N TYR A 54 2.56 -15.04 1.83
CA TYR A 54 2.18 -15.58 0.54
C TYR A 54 3.26 -15.35 -0.52
N THR A 55 3.75 -16.43 -1.15
CA THR A 55 4.85 -16.40 -2.12
C THR A 55 4.61 -15.45 -3.29
N SER A 56 3.36 -15.23 -3.69
CA SER A 56 2.99 -14.34 -4.78
C SER A 56 2.46 -12.98 -4.31
N ASN A 57 2.74 -12.57 -3.07
CA ASN A 57 2.27 -11.29 -2.53
C ASN A 57 2.69 -10.07 -3.38
N ARG A 58 3.89 -10.11 -3.95
CA ARG A 58 4.41 -9.03 -4.80
C ARG A 58 3.60 -8.85 -6.08
N VAL A 59 3.06 -9.95 -6.63
CA VAL A 59 2.16 -9.90 -7.80
C VAL A 59 0.90 -9.12 -7.45
N ILE A 60 0.30 -9.45 -6.30
CA ILE A 60 -0.91 -8.79 -5.80
C ILE A 60 -0.63 -7.30 -5.55
N PHE A 61 0.43 -6.96 -4.81
CA PHE A 61 0.75 -5.57 -4.49
C PHE A 61 1.02 -4.73 -5.73
N ASN A 62 1.78 -5.25 -6.69
CA ASN A 62 2.10 -4.52 -7.92
C ASN A 62 0.85 -4.23 -8.76
N ALA A 63 -0.04 -5.21 -8.90
CA ALA A 63 -1.31 -5.02 -9.61
C ALA A 63 -2.19 -3.97 -8.93
N VAL A 64 -2.35 -4.06 -7.60
CA VAL A 64 -3.15 -3.11 -6.82
C VAL A 64 -2.59 -1.69 -6.93
N ILE A 65 -1.30 -1.49 -6.68
CA ILE A 65 -0.66 -0.16 -6.74
C ILE A 65 -0.84 0.47 -8.12
N SER A 66 -0.62 -0.31 -9.18
CA SER A 66 -0.66 0.21 -10.56
C SER A 66 -2.07 0.59 -10.98
N ARG A 67 -3.04 -0.33 -10.82
CA ARG A 67 -4.41 -0.12 -11.31
C ARG A 67 -5.20 0.85 -10.45
N LEU A 68 -5.00 0.83 -9.13
CA LEU A 68 -5.63 1.82 -8.26
C LEU A 68 -5.05 3.22 -8.52
N GLY A 69 -3.74 3.31 -8.79
CA GLY A 69 -3.10 4.56 -9.20
C GLY A 69 -3.74 5.15 -10.45
N GLN A 70 -3.98 4.32 -11.48
CA GLN A 70 -4.67 4.72 -12.72
C GLN A 70 -6.10 5.20 -12.46
N ALA A 71 -6.86 4.51 -11.60
CA ALA A 71 -8.21 4.96 -11.24
C ALA A 71 -8.19 6.31 -10.50
N ILE A 72 -7.23 6.52 -9.60
CA ILE A 72 -7.06 7.78 -8.86
C ILE A 72 -6.65 8.92 -9.80
N SER A 73 -5.83 8.65 -10.82
CA SER A 73 -5.42 9.67 -11.82
C SER A 73 -6.50 9.98 -12.86
N GLY A 74 -7.61 9.24 -12.87
CA GLY A 74 -8.69 9.39 -13.86
C GLY A 74 -8.41 8.69 -15.19
N GLU A 75 -7.40 7.82 -15.26
CA GLU A 75 -7.06 7.03 -16.45
C GLU A 75 -8.01 5.83 -16.67
N GLY A 76 -8.93 5.57 -15.73
CA GLY A 76 -9.93 4.52 -15.83
C GLY A 76 -10.93 4.58 -14.66
N SER A 77 -12.00 3.78 -14.73
CA SER A 77 -12.94 3.66 -13.61
C SER A 77 -12.40 2.70 -12.53
N LEU A 78 -12.93 2.84 -11.31
CA LEU A 78 -12.61 1.90 -10.23
C LEU A 78 -13.00 0.46 -10.59
N ASP A 79 -14.15 0.27 -11.24
CA ASP A 79 -14.61 -1.06 -11.69
C ASP A 79 -13.69 -1.68 -12.73
N GLU A 80 -13.19 -0.88 -13.67
CA GLU A 80 -12.21 -1.33 -14.66
C GLU A 80 -10.88 -1.69 -13.99
N ALA A 81 -10.42 -0.86 -13.05
CA ALA A 81 -9.22 -1.12 -12.28
C ALA A 81 -9.32 -2.45 -11.52
N TYR A 82 -10.45 -2.73 -10.86
CA TYR A 82 -10.69 -4.02 -10.19
C TYR A 82 -10.57 -5.22 -11.14
N LYS A 83 -11.26 -5.17 -12.29
CA LYS A 83 -11.19 -6.26 -13.28
C LYS A 83 -9.77 -6.48 -13.79
N ARG A 84 -9.02 -5.40 -14.03
CA ARG A 84 -7.63 -5.46 -14.47
C ARG A 84 -6.70 -6.02 -13.38
N MET A 85 -6.90 -5.65 -12.11
CA MET A 85 -6.13 -6.23 -11.00
C MET A 85 -6.27 -7.75 -10.97
N GLU A 86 -7.50 -8.27 -11.04
CA GLU A 86 -7.77 -9.71 -11.04
C GLU A 86 -7.09 -10.42 -12.21
N SER A 87 -7.24 -9.86 -13.42
CA SER A 87 -6.64 -10.41 -14.64
C SER A 87 -5.10 -10.43 -14.56
N ASP A 88 -4.48 -9.32 -14.15
CA ASP A 88 -3.03 -9.20 -14.03
C ASP A 88 -2.47 -10.19 -13.01
N ILE A 89 -3.16 -10.36 -11.87
CA ILE A 89 -2.77 -11.30 -10.80
C ILE A 89 -2.86 -12.74 -11.30
N ALA A 90 -3.99 -13.11 -11.92
CA ALA A 90 -4.21 -14.46 -12.43
C ALA A 90 -3.15 -14.84 -13.48
N GLN A 91 -2.87 -13.93 -14.42
CA GLN A 91 -1.87 -14.14 -15.46
C GLN A 91 -0.47 -14.34 -14.87
N GLN A 92 -0.01 -13.43 -14.01
CA GLN A 92 1.34 -13.50 -13.44
C GLN A 92 1.54 -14.72 -12.52
N ILE A 93 0.48 -15.15 -11.81
CA ILE A 93 0.53 -16.40 -11.04
C ILE A 93 0.64 -17.61 -11.97
N ALA A 94 -0.09 -17.62 -13.08
CA ALA A 94 -0.01 -18.72 -14.06
C ALA A 94 1.37 -18.79 -14.73
N GLU A 95 1.96 -17.65 -15.09
CA GLU A 95 3.30 -17.57 -15.68
C GLU A 95 4.39 -18.09 -14.73
N ARG A 96 4.27 -17.86 -13.43
CA ARG A 96 5.21 -18.37 -12.41
C ARG A 96 5.13 -19.88 -12.17
N LYS A 97 4.05 -20.53 -12.61
CA LYS A 97 3.84 -21.98 -12.44
C LYS A 97 4.31 -22.79 -13.66
N LYS A 98 4.68 -22.12 -14.75
CA LYS A 98 5.30 -22.74 -15.93
C LYS A 98 6.80 -22.89 -15.72
#